data_AF-A0A1E7IUI7-F1
#
_entry.id   AF-A0A1E7IUI7-F1
#
_cell.length_a   1.000
_cell.length_b   1.000
_cell.length_c   1.000
_cell.angle_alpha   90.00
_cell.angle_beta   90.00
_cell.angle_gamma   90.00
#
_symmetry.space_group_name_H-M   'P 1'
#
loop_
_entity.id
_entity.type
_entity.pdbx_description
1 polymer ?
#
loop_
_entity_poly.entity_id
_entity_poly.type
_entity_poly.pdbx_seq_one_letter_code
_entity_poly.pdbx_strand_id
1 'polypeptide(L)'
;MYRRWSLMRQLKLNILRLVRLRAEPNDIAKGFALGIFIGMTPTFGIQMVIAIFLAMILEENKIAAAVGVWITNPLTAPFIYALEYESGRLLLGLDHAQLPNEMTLASLKSLGWEVMLPMTAGSLLYGMVISIIAYMVMLQSVPLFKNLRIPRWPRRPRKPKL
;
A
#
# COMPACT_ATOMS: atom_id res chain seq x y z
N MET A 1 -2.88 -29.33 26.04
CA MET A 1 -3.04 -28.59 24.76
C MET A 1 -3.17 -27.07 24.98
N TYR A 2 -2.25 -26.43 25.73
CA TYR A 2 -2.41 -25.02 26.22
C TYR A 2 -1.35 -24.02 25.69
N ARG A 3 -0.64 -24.36 24.60
CA ARG A 3 0.55 -23.59 24.14
C ARG A 3 0.27 -22.48 23.12
N ARG A 4 -0.94 -22.42 22.51
CA ARG A 4 -1.27 -21.47 21.42
C ARG A 4 -1.57 -20.03 21.89
N TRP A 5 -1.96 -19.82 23.15
CA TRP A 5 -2.31 -18.48 23.66
C TRP A 5 -1.10 -17.58 23.95
N SER A 6 0.07 -18.15 24.21
CA SER A 6 1.32 -17.37 24.40
C SER A 6 1.74 -16.68 23.11
N LEU A 7 1.69 -17.41 21.98
CA LEU A 7 2.13 -16.91 20.69
C LEU A 7 1.27 -15.74 20.20
N MET A 8 -0.06 -15.85 20.26
CA MET A 8 -0.94 -14.75 19.87
C MET A 8 -0.73 -13.51 20.75
N ARG A 9 -0.50 -13.72 22.05
CA ARG A 9 -0.25 -12.62 22.99
C ARG A 9 1.11 -11.97 22.75
N GLN A 10 2.15 -12.75 22.48
CA GLN A 10 3.48 -12.27 22.13
C GLN A 10 3.51 -11.57 20.77
N LEU A 11 2.82 -12.10 19.75
CA LEU A 11 2.61 -11.44 18.47
C LEU A 11 1.88 -10.11 18.65
N LYS A 12 0.77 -10.11 19.39
CA LYS A 12 0.01 -8.89 19.69
C LYS A 12 0.88 -7.86 20.42
N LEU A 13 1.71 -8.28 21.37
CA LEU A 13 2.60 -7.40 22.13
C LEU A 13 3.79 -6.89 21.30
N ASN A 14 4.33 -7.71 20.41
CA ASN A 14 5.40 -7.32 19.49
C ASN A 14 4.87 -6.38 18.42
N ILE A 15 3.69 -6.63 17.87
CA ILE A 15 2.97 -5.72 16.97
C ILE A 15 2.65 -4.41 17.70
N LEU A 16 2.13 -4.46 18.93
CA LEU A 16 1.88 -3.26 19.74
C LEU A 16 3.17 -2.49 20.10
N ARG A 17 4.31 -3.18 20.27
CA ARG A 17 5.63 -2.55 20.44
C ARG A 17 6.12 -1.91 19.15
N LEU A 18 5.95 -2.57 18.00
CA LEU A 18 6.27 -2.03 16.68
C LEU A 18 5.42 -0.80 16.33
N VAL A 19 4.14 -0.82 16.70
CA VAL A 19 3.20 0.32 16.53
C VAL A 19 3.54 1.48 17.49
N ARG A 20 4.09 1.19 18.68
CA ARG A 20 4.42 2.19 19.71
C ARG A 20 5.86 2.71 19.69
N LEU A 21 6.77 2.01 19.01
CA LEU A 21 8.04 2.60 18.60
C LEU A 21 7.64 3.83 17.78
N ARG A 22 8.07 5.00 18.24
CA ARG A 22 7.78 6.27 17.58
C ARG A 22 8.37 6.16 16.17
N ALA A 23 7.58 5.69 15.21
CA ALA A 23 8.06 5.59 13.85
C ALA A 23 8.44 7.01 13.44
N GLU A 24 9.65 7.14 12.90
CA GLU A 24 10.10 8.42 12.44
C GLU A 24 9.20 8.84 11.27
N PRO A 25 8.92 10.14 11.12
CA PRO A 25 8.06 10.63 10.04
C PRO A 25 8.48 10.11 8.68
N ASN A 26 9.79 9.94 8.50
CA ASN A 26 10.41 9.42 7.30
C ASN A 26 10.01 7.96 7.03
N ASP A 27 10.10 7.06 8.02
CA ASP A 27 9.79 5.63 7.86
C ASP A 27 8.31 5.40 7.53
N ILE A 28 7.43 6.26 8.10
CA ILE A 28 6.01 6.27 7.78
C ILE A 28 5.80 6.72 6.34
N ALA A 29 6.43 7.83 5.94
CA ALA A 29 6.27 8.39 4.60
C ALA A 29 6.78 7.43 3.51
N LYS A 30 7.95 6.82 3.71
CA LYS A 30 8.52 5.83 2.79
C LYS A 30 7.66 4.57 2.71
N GLY A 31 7.23 4.04 3.86
CA GLY A 31 6.30 2.92 3.91
C GLY A 31 5.02 3.21 3.13
N PHE A 32 4.41 4.37 3.35
CA PHE A 32 3.19 4.79 2.64
C PHE A 32 3.40 4.93 1.13
N ALA A 33 4.49 5.57 0.70
CA ALA A 33 4.84 5.73 -0.70
C ALA A 33 5.08 4.39 -1.41
N LEU A 34 5.78 3.46 -0.75
CA LEU A 34 5.96 2.09 -1.23
C LEU A 34 4.62 1.38 -1.40
N GLY A 35 3.71 1.53 -0.44
CA GLY A 35 2.36 0.98 -0.49
C GLY A 35 1.56 1.51 -1.68
N ILE A 36 1.62 2.82 -1.92
CA ILE A 36 0.98 3.45 -3.09
C ILE A 36 1.57 2.93 -4.39
N PHE A 37 2.90 2.91 -4.51
CA PHE A 37 3.58 2.41 -5.70
C PHE A 37 3.10 0.99 -6.04
N ILE A 38 3.09 0.10 -5.06
CA ILE A 38 2.66 -1.29 -5.24
C ILE A 38 1.15 -1.38 -5.49
N GLY A 39 0.34 -0.55 -4.84
CA GLY A 39 -1.10 -0.49 -5.06
C GLY A 39 -1.50 -0.01 -6.46
N MET A 40 -0.64 0.76 -7.14
CA MET A 40 -0.85 1.14 -8.54
C MET A 40 -0.46 0.01 -9.50
N THR A 41 0.41 -0.90 -9.11
CA THR A 41 0.73 -2.05 -9.98
C THR A 41 -0.47 -2.98 -10.13
N PRO A 42 -0.70 -3.60 -11.31
CA PRO A 42 -1.82 -4.48 -11.57
C PRO A 42 -1.65 -5.88 -10.94
N THR A 43 -1.28 -5.95 -9.65
CA THR A 43 -0.98 -7.17 -8.90
C THR A 43 -2.21 -7.72 -8.15
N PHE A 44 -3.36 -7.71 -8.83
CA PHE A 44 -4.71 -8.04 -8.32
C PHE A 44 -4.73 -8.99 -7.12
N GLY A 45 -5.18 -8.49 -5.97
CA GLY A 45 -5.37 -9.27 -4.74
C GLY A 45 -4.11 -9.57 -3.93
N ILE A 46 -2.92 -9.59 -4.55
CA ILE A 46 -1.65 -9.92 -3.88
C ILE A 46 -0.84 -8.67 -3.51
N GLN A 47 -1.19 -7.51 -4.09
CA GLN A 47 -0.58 -6.19 -3.82
C GLN A 47 -0.29 -5.90 -2.33
N MET A 48 -1.22 -6.22 -1.43
CA MET A 48 -1.07 -5.99 0.01
C MET A 48 0.05 -6.84 0.61
N VAL A 49 0.12 -8.11 0.22
CA VAL A 49 1.16 -9.03 0.69
C VAL A 49 2.52 -8.58 0.17
N ILE A 50 2.60 -8.19 -1.10
CA ILE A 50 3.82 -7.67 -1.72
C ILE A 50 4.28 -6.39 -1.02
N ALA A 51 3.36 -5.46 -0.73
CA ALA A 51 3.67 -4.22 -0.04
C ALA A 51 4.18 -4.43 1.38
N ILE A 52 3.52 -5.29 2.15
CA ILE A 52 3.98 -5.61 3.51
C ILE A 52 5.32 -6.33 3.46
N PHE A 53 5.51 -7.26 2.52
CA PHE A 53 6.75 -8.01 2.36
C PHE A 53 7.93 -7.12 1.95
N LEU A 54 7.74 -6.22 0.99
CA LEU A 54 8.75 -5.26 0.61
C LEU A 54 9.02 -4.24 1.71
N ALA A 55 8.00 -3.77 2.42
CA ALA A 55 8.19 -2.91 3.59
C ALA A 55 8.97 -3.62 4.71
N MET A 56 8.83 -4.95 4.84
CA MET A 56 9.63 -5.74 5.77
C MET A 56 11.10 -5.81 5.38
N ILE A 57 11.40 -6.00 4.10
CA ILE A 57 12.78 -6.09 3.59
C ILE A 57 13.47 -4.73 3.66
N LEU A 58 12.76 -3.66 3.33
CA LEU A 58 13.28 -2.29 3.34
C LEU A 58 13.30 -1.66 4.74
N GLU A 59 12.88 -2.41 5.77
CA GLU A 59 12.79 -1.95 7.17
C GLU A 59 11.88 -0.71 7.35
N GLU A 60 10.91 -0.53 6.47
CA GLU A 60 9.97 0.59 6.47
C GLU A 60 8.69 0.29 7.28
N ASN A 61 7.85 1.30 7.48
CA ASN A 61 6.60 1.12 8.22
C ASN A 61 5.57 0.27 7.44
N LYS A 62 5.45 -0.99 7.85
CA LYS A 62 4.53 -2.00 7.28
C LYS A 62 3.06 -1.56 7.31
N ILE A 63 2.65 -0.85 8.36
CA ILE A 63 1.26 -0.38 8.48
C ILE A 63 1.03 0.76 7.50
N ALA A 64 1.98 1.68 7.38
CA ALA A 64 1.91 2.75 6.40
C ALA A 64 1.86 2.19 4.97
N ALA A 65 2.67 1.18 4.66
CA ALA A 65 2.62 0.46 3.39
C ALA A 65 1.26 -0.18 3.13
N ALA A 66 0.70 -0.89 4.12
CA ALA A 66 -0.64 -1.48 3.99
C ALA A 66 -1.73 -0.43 3.74
N VAL A 67 -1.65 0.73 4.39
CA VAL A 67 -2.58 1.84 4.18
C VAL A 67 -2.40 2.47 2.79
N GLY A 68 -1.16 2.58 2.31
CA GLY A 68 -0.87 3.11 0.96
C GLY A 68 -1.51 2.28 -0.15
N VAL A 69 -1.55 0.95 0.00
CA VAL A 69 -2.18 0.03 -0.97
C VAL A 69 -3.68 0.27 -1.13
N TRP A 70 -4.36 0.80 -0.09
CA TRP A 70 -5.81 1.03 -0.12
C TRP A 70 -6.26 2.16 -1.06
N ILE A 71 -5.32 2.85 -1.71
CA ILE A 71 -5.65 3.84 -2.75
C ILE A 71 -6.40 3.19 -3.92
N THR A 72 -6.09 1.92 -4.20
CA THR A 72 -6.70 1.11 -5.26
C THR A 72 -7.78 0.23 -4.64
N ASN A 73 -8.96 0.82 -4.44
CA ASN A 73 -10.14 0.15 -3.92
C ASN A 73 -11.08 -0.25 -5.08
N PRO A 74 -12.07 -1.15 -4.88
CA PRO A 74 -12.95 -1.60 -5.97
C PRO A 74 -13.68 -0.49 -6.74
N LEU A 75 -13.83 0.69 -6.13
CA LEU A 75 -14.45 1.85 -6.76
C LEU A 75 -13.44 2.66 -7.58
N THR A 76 -12.21 2.84 -7.11
CA THR A 76 -11.16 3.63 -7.77
C THR A 76 -10.35 2.82 -8.79
N ALA A 77 -10.21 1.51 -8.58
CA ALA A 77 -9.42 0.63 -9.40
C ALA A 77 -9.80 0.65 -10.89
N PRO A 78 -11.08 0.61 -11.30
CA PRO A 78 -11.44 0.68 -12.72
C PRO A 78 -10.95 1.96 -13.39
N PHE A 79 -11.02 3.10 -12.69
CA PHE A 79 -10.57 4.39 -13.22
C PHE A 79 -9.04 4.46 -13.31
N ILE A 80 -8.33 4.04 -12.26
CA ILE A 80 -6.86 4.03 -12.23
C ILE A 80 -6.33 3.13 -13.35
N TYR A 81 -6.84 1.91 -13.44
CA TYR A 81 -6.40 0.93 -14.44
C TYR A 81 -6.75 1.31 -15.86
N ALA A 82 -7.88 1.99 -16.10
CA ALA A 82 -8.19 2.53 -17.42
C ALA A 82 -7.19 3.61 -17.84
N LEU A 83 -6.80 4.50 -16.93
CA LEU A 83 -5.80 5.55 -17.18
C LEU A 83 -4.41 4.96 -17.41
N GLU A 84 -4.02 3.97 -16.62
CA GLU A 84 -2.75 3.24 -16.78
C GLU A 84 -2.70 2.48 -18.10
N TYR A 85 -3.77 1.78 -18.46
CA TYR A 85 -3.85 1.09 -19.74
C TYR A 85 -3.75 2.07 -20.90
N GLU A 86 -4.54 3.14 -20.91
CA GLU A 86 -4.59 4.08 -22.03
C GLU A 86 -3.28 4.84 -22.19
N SER A 87 -2.71 5.34 -21.09
CA SER A 87 -1.39 5.98 -21.12
C SER A 87 -0.30 5.00 -21.55
N GLY A 88 -0.24 3.81 -20.96
CA GLY A 88 0.75 2.79 -21.28
C GLY A 88 0.68 2.34 -22.73
N ARG A 89 -0.52 2.20 -23.27
CA ARG A 89 -0.78 1.88 -24.67
C ARG A 89 -0.21 2.97 -25.59
N LEU A 90 -0.52 4.23 -25.29
CA LEU A 90 0.01 5.38 -26.04
C LEU A 90 1.54 5.47 -25.96
N LEU A 91 2.13 5.20 -24.81
CA LEU A 91 3.58 5.25 -24.59
C LEU A 91 4.33 4.15 -25.34
N LEU A 92 3.74 2.96 -25.39
CA LEU A 92 4.32 1.81 -26.10
C LEU A 92 3.97 1.79 -27.59
N GLY A 93 3.14 2.73 -28.06
CA GLY A 93 2.68 2.78 -29.45
C GLY A 93 1.85 1.55 -29.85
N LEU A 94 1.10 0.99 -28.90
CA LEU A 94 0.30 -0.22 -29.12
C LEU A 94 -1.15 0.13 -29.51
N ASP A 95 -1.77 -0.75 -30.28
CA ASP A 95 -3.20 -0.67 -30.55
C ASP A 95 -4.04 -1.15 -29.35
N HIS A 96 -5.34 -0.89 -29.41
CA HIS A 96 -6.27 -1.42 -28.41
C HIS A 96 -6.28 -2.94 -28.46
N ALA A 97 -6.32 -3.57 -27.28
CA ALA A 97 -6.42 -5.02 -27.15
C ALA A 97 -7.69 -5.51 -27.85
N GLN A 98 -7.54 -6.49 -28.73
CA GLN A 98 -8.65 -6.99 -29.52
C GLN A 98 -9.29 -8.17 -28.81
N LEU A 99 -10.62 -8.13 -28.68
CA LEU A 99 -11.36 -9.27 -28.15
C LEU A 99 -11.23 -10.44 -29.13
N PRO A 100 -10.70 -11.60 -28.70
CA PRO A 100 -10.57 -12.75 -29.59
C PRO A 100 -11.95 -13.29 -29.94
N ASN A 101 -12.13 -13.65 -31.22
CA ASN A 101 -13.38 -14.23 -31.72
C ASN A 101 -13.67 -15.62 -31.14
N GLU A 102 -12.63 -16.34 -30.73
CA GLU A 102 -12.75 -17.64 -30.08
C GLU A 102 -12.15 -17.60 -28.68
N MET A 103 -12.91 -18.10 -27.70
CA MET A 103 -12.49 -18.19 -26.30
C MET A 103 -11.65 -19.45 -26.07
N THR A 104 -10.43 -19.47 -26.64
CA THR A 104 -9.43 -20.50 -26.36
C THR A 104 -8.49 -20.06 -25.23
N LEU A 105 -7.84 -21.03 -24.55
CA LEU A 105 -6.85 -20.72 -23.52
C LEU A 105 -5.67 -19.90 -24.06
N ALA A 106 -5.27 -20.14 -25.31
CA ALA A 106 -4.23 -19.38 -25.98
C ALA A 106 -4.65 -17.92 -26.21
N SER A 107 -5.89 -17.71 -26.69
CA SER A 107 -6.48 -16.39 -26.91
C SER A 107 -6.67 -15.60 -25.61
N LEU A 108 -7.02 -16.27 -24.50
CA LEU A 108 -7.08 -15.67 -23.17
C LEU A 108 -5.70 -15.19 -22.69
N LYS A 109 -4.66 -15.99 -22.93
CA LYS A 109 -3.29 -15.64 -22.55
C LYS A 109 -2.76 -14.46 -23.38
N SER A 110 -3.01 -14.44 -24.69
CA SER A 110 -2.60 -13.32 -25.55
C SER A 110 -3.30 -12.03 -25.15
N LEU A 111 -4.63 -12.07 -24.95
CA LEU A 111 -5.42 -10.93 -24.47
C LEU A 111 -4.91 -10.44 -23.12
N GLY A 112 -4.62 -11.36 -22.19
CA GLY A 112 -4.06 -11.01 -20.89
C GLY A 112 -2.72 -10.27 -21.01
N TRP A 113 -1.84 -10.70 -21.92
CA TRP A 113 -0.54 -10.03 -22.14
C TRP A 113 -0.70 -8.67 -22.83
N GLU A 114 -1.60 -8.56 -23.81
CA GLU A 114 -1.94 -7.31 -24.50
C GLU A 114 -2.52 -6.25 -23.57
N VAL A 115 -3.19 -6.65 -22.49
CA VAL A 115 -3.74 -5.72 -21.48
C VAL A 115 -2.73 -5.43 -20.37
N MET A 116 -2.06 -6.46 -19.83
CA MET A 116 -1.13 -6.31 -18.70
C MET A 116 0.13 -5.52 -19.07
N LEU A 117 0.63 -5.65 -20.30
CA LEU A 117 1.88 -4.99 -20.69
C LEU A 117 1.73 -3.46 -20.78
N PRO A 118 0.70 -2.89 -21.43
CA PRO A 118 0.40 -1.46 -21.33
C PRO A 118 0.11 -1.02 -19.89
N MET A 119 -0.68 -1.78 -19.13
CA MET A 119 -1.00 -1.41 -17.74
C MET A 119 0.25 -1.33 -16.87
N THR A 120 1.18 -2.27 -16.99
CA THR A 120 2.43 -2.23 -16.21
C THR A 120 3.27 -1.00 -16.57
N ALA A 121 3.38 -0.66 -17.86
CA ALA A 121 4.06 0.57 -18.31
C ALA A 121 3.42 1.85 -17.76
N GLY A 122 2.08 1.95 -17.81
CA GLY A 122 1.34 3.07 -17.24
C GLY A 122 1.48 3.16 -15.72
N SER A 123 1.38 2.02 -15.02
CA SER A 123 1.52 1.94 -13.57
C SER A 123 2.92 2.34 -13.09
N LEU A 124 3.98 2.08 -13.87
CA LEU A 124 5.33 2.53 -13.52
C LEU A 124 5.43 4.05 -13.53
N LEU A 125 4.81 4.71 -14.51
CA LEU A 125 4.81 6.17 -14.58
C LEU A 125 3.95 6.79 -13.50
N TYR A 126 2.67 6.41 -13.42
CA TYR A 126 1.76 6.96 -12.41
C TYR A 126 2.18 6.58 -11.01
N GLY A 127 2.55 5.33 -10.79
CA GLY A 127 3.05 4.82 -9.51
C GLY A 127 4.28 5.59 -9.05
N MET A 128 5.25 5.88 -9.93
CA MET A 128 6.44 6.65 -9.56
C MET A 128 6.09 8.10 -9.21
N VAL A 129 5.29 8.77 -10.04
CA VAL A 129 4.89 10.17 -9.78
C VAL A 129 4.06 10.30 -8.50
N ILE A 130 3.03 9.48 -8.36
CA ILE A 130 2.09 9.56 -7.22
C ILE A 130 2.78 9.10 -5.93
N SER A 131 3.66 8.10 -5.97
CA SER A 131 4.42 7.69 -4.77
C SER A 131 5.37 8.78 -4.28
N ILE A 132 6.04 9.51 -5.17
CA ILE A 132 6.90 10.65 -4.81
C ILE A 132 6.06 11.76 -4.16
N ILE A 133 4.93 12.12 -4.78
CA ILE A 133 4.02 13.13 -4.22
C ILE A 133 3.52 12.69 -2.84
N ALA A 134 3.10 11.43 -2.71
CA ALA A 134 2.61 10.88 -1.46
C ALA A 134 3.67 10.86 -0.36
N TYR A 135 4.93 10.55 -0.71
CA TYR A 135 6.06 10.65 0.21
C TYR A 135 6.20 12.08 0.76
N MET A 136 6.19 13.08 -0.12
CA MET A 136 6.33 14.49 0.28
C MET A 136 5.16 14.94 1.17
N VAL A 137 3.93 14.62 0.78
CA VAL A 137 2.71 14.96 1.54
C VAL A 137 2.74 14.29 2.92
N MET A 138 3.13 13.02 2.99
CA MET A 138 3.15 12.29 4.26
C MET A 138 4.25 12.81 5.19
N LEU A 139 5.42 13.16 4.64
CA LEU A 139 6.52 13.73 5.41
C LEU A 139 6.17 15.09 6.03
N GLN A 140 5.34 15.90 5.35
CA GLN A 140 4.83 17.16 5.89
C GLN A 140 3.69 16.95 6.90
N SER A 141 2.85 15.95 6.68
CA SER A 141 1.67 15.67 7.49
C SER A 141 2.01 15.09 8.87
N VAL A 142 2.98 14.17 8.93
CA VAL A 142 3.31 13.47 10.19
C VAL A 142 3.79 14.41 11.32
N PRO A 143 4.65 15.41 11.09
CA PRO A 143 5.00 16.41 12.10
C PRO A 143 3.79 17.19 12.64
N LEU A 144 2.84 17.53 11.75
CA LEU A 144 1.60 18.21 12.13
C LEU A 144 0.77 17.32 13.07
N PHE A 145 0.63 16.03 12.74
CA PHE A 145 -0.07 15.08 13.60
C PHE A 145 0.65 14.78 14.92
N LYS A 146 2.00 14.82 14.95
CA LYS A 146 2.77 14.70 16.21
C LYS A 146 2.59 15.93 17.12
N ASN A 147 2.39 17.12 16.55
CA ASN A 147 2.14 18.35 17.31
C ASN A 147 0.72 18.47 17.85
N LEU A 148 -0.24 17.73 17.27
CA LEU A 148 -1.56 17.51 17.85
C LEU A 148 -1.43 16.59 19.07
N ARG A 149 -0.90 17.14 20.17
CA ARG A 149 -0.84 16.49 21.48
C ARG A 149 -2.26 16.08 21.87
N ILE A 150 -2.56 14.79 21.79
CA ILE A 150 -3.71 14.21 22.49
C ILE A 150 -3.54 14.61 23.96
N PRO A 151 -4.48 15.37 24.56
CA PRO A 151 -4.41 15.75 25.97
C PRO A 151 -4.18 14.46 26.77
N ARG A 152 -3.07 14.39 27.50
CA ARG A 152 -2.81 13.24 28.37
C ARG A 152 -4.02 13.11 29.28
N TRP A 153 -4.77 12.02 29.14
CA TRP A 153 -5.92 11.74 30.00
C TRP A 153 -5.48 11.99 31.45
N PRO A 154 -6.15 12.90 32.19
CA PRO A 154 -5.70 13.25 33.53
C PRO A 154 -5.62 11.95 34.33
N ARG A 155 -4.41 11.61 34.79
CA ARG A 155 -4.20 10.43 35.63
C ARG A 155 -5.12 10.61 36.83
N ARG A 156 -6.07 9.69 37.04
CA ARG A 156 -6.93 9.71 38.23
C ARG A 156 -6.04 9.89 39.47
N PRO A 157 -6.29 10.89 40.33
CA PRO A 157 -5.50 11.07 41.54
C PRO A 157 -5.56 9.78 42.37
N ARG A 158 -4.38 9.30 42.76
CA ARG A 158 -4.23 8.10 43.59
C ARG A 158 -4.80 8.45 44.96
N LYS A 159 -5.92 7.85 45.37
CA LYS A 159 -6.50 8.08 46.71
C LYS A 159 -5.44 7.74 47.77
N PRO A 160 -5.21 8.60 48.78
CA PRO A 160 -4.35 8.26 49.91
C PRO A 160 -4.93 7.04 50.62
N LYS A 161 -4.07 6.08 50.97
CA LYS A 161 -4.42 5.00 51.88
C LYS A 161 -4.49 5.63 53.28
N LEU A 162 -5.69 5.61 53.88
CA LEU A 162 -5.91 5.84 55.31
C LEU A 162 -5.49 4.59 56.09
#